data_AF-A0AAV1ZHC5-F1
#
_entry.id   AF-A0AAV1ZHC5-F1
#
_cell.length_a   1.000
_cell.length_b   1.000
_cell.length_c   1.000
_cell.angle_alpha   90.00
_cell.angle_beta   90.00
_cell.angle_gamma   90.00
#
_symmetry.space_group_name_H-M   'P 1'
#
loop_
_entity.id
_entity.type
_entity.pdbx_description
1 polymer ?
#
loop_
_entity_poly.entity_id
_entity_poly.type
_entity_poly.pdbx_seq_one_letter_code
_entity_poly.pdbx_strand_id
1 'polypeptide(L)'
;MLFQNIINFYVLFLLNNIFKVFCDDEMQNTNSESNSEMKQSKMTRENLFKAAFLETRLHQKDAIKSVIRFENYEKQYKITSKALEKIFEVVQAGKIIVENSDYIPGSDLPSNETVAAALEQIVDNTAMFGDFQLKLPDITDRIMKNHPEWLVLIKWAIGFSNSTGIFDPKTTEMIDLLQKIHGCQET
;
A
#
# COMPACT_ATOMS: atom_id res chain seq x y z
N MET A 1 21.89 16.76 6.27
CA MET A 1 20.79 17.34 5.47
C MET A 1 20.78 16.82 4.01
N LEU A 2 21.05 15.53 3.77
CA LEU A 2 21.04 14.95 2.41
C LEU A 2 19.96 13.86 2.22
N PHE A 3 19.38 13.34 3.30
CA PHE A 3 18.37 12.28 3.25
C PHE A 3 16.94 12.78 3.01
N GLN A 4 16.62 14.04 3.37
CA GLN A 4 15.29 14.62 3.15
C GLN A 4 14.99 14.87 1.66
N ASN A 5 16.02 15.09 0.85
CA ASN A 5 15.86 15.38 -0.59
C ASN A 5 15.66 14.10 -1.43
N ILE A 6 16.15 12.95 -0.97
CA ILE A 6 16.03 11.67 -1.70
C ILE A 6 14.62 11.09 -1.54
N ILE A 7 14.01 11.22 -0.35
CA ILE A 7 12.64 10.75 -0.09
C ILE A 7 11.61 11.61 -0.86
N ASN A 8 11.78 12.93 -0.87
CA ASN A 8 10.96 13.81 -1.71
C ASN A 8 11.14 13.52 -3.22
N PHE A 9 12.34 13.12 -3.65
CA PHE A 9 12.57 12.71 -5.03
C PHE A 9 11.84 11.41 -5.37
N TYR A 10 11.76 10.43 -4.46
CA TYR A 10 11.01 9.18 -4.70
C TYR A 10 9.49 9.37 -4.73
N VAL A 11 8.93 10.22 -3.85
CA VAL A 11 7.50 10.55 -3.86
C VAL A 11 7.14 11.36 -5.12
N LEU A 12 7.98 12.33 -5.52
CA LEU A 12 7.81 13.07 -6.78
C LEU A 12 8.09 12.21 -8.02
N PHE A 13 8.97 11.21 -7.97
CA PHE A 13 9.27 10.32 -9.08
C PHE A 13 8.15 9.29 -9.31
N LEU A 14 7.51 8.80 -8.25
CA LEU A 14 6.32 7.95 -8.34
C LEU A 14 5.10 8.72 -8.85
N LEU A 15 4.92 9.99 -8.43
CA LEU A 15 3.85 10.84 -8.95
C LEU A 15 4.10 11.31 -10.39
N ASN A 16 5.33 11.70 -10.76
CA ASN A 16 5.61 12.22 -12.12
C ASN A 16 5.70 11.15 -13.21
N ASN A 17 6.12 9.91 -12.89
CA ASN A 17 6.16 8.83 -13.90
C ASN A 17 4.79 8.20 -14.14
N ILE A 18 3.84 8.37 -13.23
CA ILE A 18 2.43 7.99 -13.47
C ILE A 18 1.71 9.11 -14.22
N PHE A 19 1.99 10.38 -13.93
CA PHE A 19 1.32 11.52 -14.55
C PHE A 19 1.69 11.74 -16.03
N LYS A 20 2.93 11.42 -16.46
CA LYS A 20 3.35 11.57 -17.87
C LYS A 20 2.76 10.54 -18.84
N VAL A 21 2.12 9.48 -18.33
CA VAL A 21 1.47 8.45 -19.16
C VAL A 21 -0.02 8.77 -19.40
N PHE A 22 -0.58 9.80 -18.74
CA PHE A 22 -2.04 9.97 -18.67
C PHE A 22 -2.60 11.35 -19.03
N CYS A 23 -1.82 12.26 -19.62
CA CYS A 23 -2.37 13.52 -20.12
C CYS A 23 -2.08 13.72 -21.61
N ASP A 24 -2.99 13.23 -22.43
CA ASP A 24 -3.58 13.95 -23.57
C ASP A 24 -4.98 13.35 -23.77
N ASP A 25 -5.99 13.94 -23.12
CA ASP A 25 -7.21 14.43 -23.76
C ASP A 25 -8.23 14.87 -22.71
N GLU A 26 -8.62 16.15 -22.89
CA GLU A 26 -9.75 16.94 -22.39
C GLU A 26 -10.53 16.52 -21.13
N MET A 27 -10.74 17.49 -20.24
CA MET A 27 -12.13 17.84 -19.93
C MET A 27 -12.34 19.29 -19.52
N GLN A 28 -13.46 19.79 -20.02
CA GLN A 28 -14.02 21.11 -19.86
C GLN A 28 -14.46 21.39 -18.42
N ASN A 29 -14.36 22.68 -18.10
CA ASN A 29 -14.96 23.45 -17.02
C ASN A 29 -16.40 23.04 -16.63
N THR A 30 -16.71 22.98 -15.34
CA THR A 30 -17.86 23.70 -14.75
C THR A 30 -17.79 23.73 -13.23
N ASN A 31 -17.89 24.94 -12.70
CA ASN A 31 -18.04 25.28 -11.29
C ASN A 31 -19.35 24.74 -10.69
N SER A 32 -19.30 24.32 -9.43
CA SER A 32 -20.40 24.55 -8.49
C SER A 32 -19.89 24.58 -7.05
N GLU A 33 -19.90 25.78 -6.48
CA GLU A 33 -19.80 26.01 -5.05
C GLU A 33 -21.08 25.50 -4.36
N SER A 34 -20.93 24.77 -3.25
CA SER A 34 -21.90 24.90 -2.15
C SER A 34 -21.21 24.64 -0.81
N ASN A 35 -21.32 25.67 0.04
CA ASN A 35 -20.91 25.70 1.45
C ASN A 35 -21.62 24.60 2.26
N SER A 36 -20.88 23.87 3.10
CA SER A 36 -21.43 23.32 4.33
C SER A 36 -20.40 23.35 5.45
N GLU A 37 -20.64 24.30 6.36
CA GLU A 37 -20.35 24.31 7.79
C GLU A 37 -19.19 23.44 8.29
N MET A 38 -18.07 24.13 8.50
CA MET A 38 -16.84 23.65 9.11
C MET A 38 -17.06 23.27 10.58
N LYS A 39 -17.48 22.02 10.83
CA LYS A 39 -17.20 21.38 12.11
C LYS A 39 -15.70 21.07 12.11
N GLN A 40 -14.89 22.03 12.57
CA GLN A 40 -13.44 21.86 12.71
C GLN A 40 -13.18 20.84 13.83
N SER A 41 -13.42 19.57 13.54
CA SER A 41 -12.98 18.46 14.36
C SER A 41 -11.47 18.57 14.38
N LYS A 42 -10.89 18.69 15.58
CA LYS A 42 -9.44 18.57 15.75
C LYS A 42 -9.03 17.22 15.19
N MET A 43 -8.50 17.21 13.97
CA MET A 43 -8.10 15.99 13.30
C MET A 43 -6.94 15.39 14.08
N THR A 44 -7.12 14.21 14.66
CA THR A 44 -6.06 13.50 15.38
C THR A 44 -5.04 13.00 14.37
N ARG A 45 -3.79 12.83 14.81
CA ARG A 45 -2.72 12.23 13.97
C ARG A 45 -3.15 10.87 13.41
N GLU A 46 -3.88 10.10 14.20
CA GLU A 46 -4.43 8.80 13.79
C GLU A 46 -5.46 8.94 12.65
N ASN A 47 -6.38 9.91 12.75
CA ASN A 47 -7.37 10.14 11.69
C ASN A 47 -6.70 10.61 10.40
N LEU A 48 -5.66 11.45 10.49
CA LEU A 48 -4.84 11.85 9.34
C LEU A 48 -4.16 10.64 8.69
N PHE A 49 -3.56 9.77 9.51
CA PHE A 49 -2.88 8.58 9.04
C PHE A 49 -3.86 7.63 8.31
N LYS A 50 -5.03 7.37 8.90
CA LYS A 50 -6.08 6.55 8.29
C LYS A 50 -6.63 7.18 7.01
N ALA A 51 -6.75 8.50 6.94
CA ALA A 51 -7.17 9.22 5.74
C ALA A 51 -6.13 9.10 4.61
N ALA A 52 -4.84 9.29 4.92
CA ALA A 52 -3.75 9.13 3.97
C ALA A 52 -3.70 7.69 3.42
N PHE A 53 -3.83 6.69 4.29
CA PHE A 53 -3.97 5.30 3.88
C PHE A 53 -5.10 5.11 2.87
N LEU A 54 -6.31 5.59 3.17
CA LEU A 54 -7.46 5.46 2.28
C LEU A 54 -7.24 6.12 0.91
N GLU A 55 -6.62 7.30 0.88
CA GLU A 55 -6.26 8.01 -0.36
C GLU A 55 -5.28 7.17 -1.20
N THR A 56 -4.22 6.66 -0.57
CA THR A 56 -3.26 5.76 -1.22
C THR A 56 -3.94 4.52 -1.80
N ARG A 57 -4.88 3.91 -1.06
CA ARG A 57 -5.65 2.73 -1.52
C ARG A 57 -6.48 2.99 -2.77
N LEU A 58 -7.02 4.20 -2.94
CA LEU A 58 -7.78 4.56 -4.15
C LEU A 58 -6.85 4.54 -5.37
N HIS A 59 -5.70 5.22 -5.29
CA HIS A 59 -4.73 5.27 -6.38
C HIS A 59 -4.16 3.89 -6.72
N GLN A 60 -3.82 3.07 -5.72
CA GLN A 60 -3.33 1.71 -5.94
C GLN A 60 -4.36 0.83 -6.65
N LYS A 61 -5.63 0.89 -6.23
CA LYS A 61 -6.70 0.09 -6.86
C LYS A 61 -6.91 0.48 -8.32
N ASP A 62 -6.82 1.77 -8.64
CA ASP A 62 -6.98 2.24 -10.02
C ASP A 62 -5.76 1.91 -10.89
N ALA A 63 -4.54 1.96 -10.34
CA ALA A 63 -3.35 1.47 -11.02
C ALA A 63 -3.49 -0.03 -11.39
N ILE A 64 -3.95 -0.86 -10.45
CA ILE A 64 -4.12 -2.30 -10.70
C ILE A 64 -5.23 -2.58 -11.72
N LYS A 65 -6.36 -1.84 -11.68
CA LYS A 65 -7.36 -1.92 -12.76
C LYS A 65 -6.75 -1.61 -14.12
N SER A 66 -5.85 -0.63 -14.18
CA SER A 66 -5.15 -0.26 -15.41
C SER A 66 -4.24 -1.37 -15.90
N VAL A 67 -3.57 -2.09 -15.00
CA VAL A 67 -2.78 -3.29 -15.34
C VAL A 67 -3.67 -4.37 -15.96
N ILE A 68 -4.81 -4.66 -15.33
CA ILE A 68 -5.75 -5.69 -15.79
C ILE A 68 -6.32 -5.35 -17.18
N ARG A 69 -6.55 -4.07 -17.47
CA ARG A 69 -7.04 -3.62 -18.79
C ARG A 69 -6.05 -3.85 -19.94
N PHE A 70 -4.76 -4.06 -19.66
CA PHE A 70 -3.85 -4.51 -20.71
C PHE A 70 -4.19 -5.96 -21.07
N GLU A 71 -4.87 -6.22 -22.19
CA GLU A 71 -5.19 -7.58 -22.68
C GLU A 71 -3.96 -8.36 -23.19
N ASN A 72 -2.79 -8.14 -22.57
CA ASN A 72 -1.54 -8.80 -22.90
C ASN A 72 -0.92 -9.37 -21.62
N TYR A 73 -0.94 -10.70 -21.51
CA TYR A 73 -0.43 -11.44 -20.36
C TYR A 73 1.04 -11.14 -20.07
N GLU A 74 1.90 -11.05 -21.09
CA GLU A 74 3.32 -10.79 -20.91
C GLU A 74 3.58 -9.41 -20.27
N LYS A 75 2.83 -8.39 -20.72
CA LYS A 75 2.91 -7.04 -20.13
C LYS A 75 2.39 -7.03 -18.70
N GLN A 76 1.23 -7.64 -18.45
CA GLN A 76 0.68 -7.78 -17.10
C GLN A 76 1.67 -8.47 -16.16
N TYR A 77 2.28 -9.57 -16.63
CA TYR A 77 3.28 -10.32 -15.87
C TYR A 77 4.49 -9.45 -15.54
N LYS A 78 5.04 -8.74 -16.53
CA LYS A 78 6.22 -7.88 -16.33
C LYS A 78 5.94 -6.74 -15.34
N ILE A 79 4.79 -6.07 -15.46
CA ILE A 79 4.41 -4.99 -14.54
C ILE A 79 4.19 -5.55 -13.14
N THR A 80 3.45 -6.66 -13.01
CA THR A 80 3.17 -7.30 -11.72
C THR A 80 4.45 -7.79 -11.05
N SER A 81 5.36 -8.41 -11.79
CA SER A 81 6.68 -8.84 -11.29
C SER A 81 7.48 -7.67 -10.72
N LYS A 82 7.55 -6.55 -11.44
CA LYS A 82 8.24 -5.35 -10.94
C LYS A 82 7.55 -4.70 -9.75
N ALA A 83 6.22 -4.69 -9.72
CA ALA A 83 5.48 -4.20 -8.58
C ALA A 83 5.73 -5.06 -7.33
N LEU A 84 5.66 -6.39 -7.46
CA LEU A 84 5.89 -7.32 -6.35
C LEU A 84 7.34 -7.24 -5.84
N GLU A 85 8.34 -7.23 -6.73
CA GLU A 85 9.74 -7.01 -6.33
C GLU A 85 9.88 -5.77 -5.43
N LYS A 86 9.24 -4.65 -5.82
CA LYS A 86 9.32 -3.41 -5.07
C LYS A 86 8.54 -3.45 -3.75
N ILE A 87 7.35 -4.04 -3.76
CA ILE A 87 6.54 -4.26 -2.56
C ILE A 87 7.35 -5.01 -1.51
N PHE A 88 7.97 -6.12 -1.89
CA PHE A 88 8.73 -6.96 -0.96
C PHE A 88 10.02 -6.28 -0.47
N GLU A 89 10.71 -5.53 -1.34
CA GLU A 89 11.86 -4.69 -0.94
C GLU A 89 11.46 -3.68 0.15
N VAL A 90 10.35 -2.95 -0.06
CA VAL A 90 9.88 -1.92 0.87
C VAL A 90 9.39 -2.54 2.18
N VAL A 91 8.62 -3.63 2.12
CA VAL A 91 8.13 -4.34 3.32
C VAL A 91 9.30 -4.88 4.14
N GLN A 92 10.33 -5.46 3.50
CA GLN A 92 11.52 -5.96 4.21
C GLN A 92 12.30 -4.84 4.89
N ALA A 93 12.47 -3.69 4.21
CA ALA A 93 13.15 -2.53 4.78
C ALA A 93 12.36 -1.94 5.96
N GLY A 94 11.05 -1.79 5.80
CA GLY A 94 10.15 -1.33 6.86
C GLY A 94 10.17 -2.26 8.07
N LYS A 95 10.10 -3.58 7.84
CA LYS A 95 10.18 -4.60 8.90
C LYS A 95 11.40 -4.39 9.80
N ILE A 96 12.58 -4.23 9.20
CA ILE A 96 13.83 -4.00 9.94
C ILE A 96 13.73 -2.74 10.81
N ILE A 97 13.14 -1.65 10.30
CA ILE A 97 13.00 -0.41 11.06
C ILE A 97 12.07 -0.60 12.26
N VAL A 98 10.92 -1.26 12.05
CA VAL A 98 9.91 -1.41 13.10
C VAL A 98 10.34 -2.43 14.15
N GLU A 99 10.95 -3.56 13.76
CA GLU A 99 11.47 -4.57 14.71
C GLU A 99 12.63 -4.06 15.56
N ASN A 100 13.40 -3.08 15.06
CA ASN A 100 14.46 -2.42 15.84
C ASN A 100 13.96 -1.20 16.63
N SER A 101 12.64 -1.00 16.70
CA SER A 101 12.01 0.08 17.45
C SER A 101 11.22 -0.46 18.63
N ASP A 102 10.82 0.42 19.55
CA ASP A 102 9.94 0.07 20.67
C ASP A 102 8.43 0.11 20.30
N TYR A 103 8.11 0.13 19.00
CA TYR A 103 6.72 0.19 18.55
C TYR A 103 6.01 -1.17 18.72
N ILE A 104 4.81 -1.12 19.30
CA ILE A 104 3.95 -2.29 19.51
C ILE A 104 2.74 -2.15 18.57
N PRO A 105 2.48 -3.11 17.67
CA PRO A 105 1.29 -3.08 16.83
C PRO A 105 0.00 -2.97 17.66
N GLY A 106 -0.86 -2.03 17.29
CA GLY A 106 -2.12 -1.76 17.98
C GLY A 106 -2.01 -0.78 19.15
N SER A 107 -0.79 -0.33 19.49
CA SER A 107 -0.60 0.85 20.34
C SER A 107 -0.83 2.14 19.53
N ASP A 108 -0.77 3.27 20.23
CA ASP A 108 -0.76 4.60 19.60
C ASP A 108 0.32 4.70 18.50
N LEU A 109 0.06 5.54 17.50
CA LEU A 109 1.00 5.79 16.41
C LEU A 109 2.38 6.22 16.95
N PRO A 110 3.47 5.70 16.37
CA PRO A 110 4.82 6.02 16.82
C PRO A 110 5.08 7.52 16.67
N SER A 111 5.67 8.14 17.69
CA SER A 111 6.07 9.55 17.63
C SER A 111 7.34 9.78 16.80
N ASN A 112 8.10 8.72 16.53
CA ASN A 112 9.23 8.77 15.63
C ASN A 112 8.73 8.69 14.18
N GLU A 113 8.92 9.77 13.43
CA GLU A 113 8.49 9.89 12.03
C GLU A 113 9.09 8.80 11.11
N THR A 114 10.29 8.30 11.41
CA THR A 114 10.91 7.21 10.63
C THR A 114 10.16 5.90 10.83
N VAL A 115 9.75 5.62 12.07
CA VAL A 115 8.97 4.41 12.41
C VAL A 115 7.54 4.56 11.90
N ALA A 116 6.95 5.76 11.95
CA ALA A 116 5.64 6.05 11.39
C ALA A 116 5.61 5.84 9.87
N ALA A 117 6.61 6.35 9.15
CA ALA A 117 6.74 6.15 7.71
C ALA A 117 6.95 4.67 7.35
N ALA A 118 7.75 3.94 8.13
CA ALA A 118 7.94 2.49 7.93
C ALA A 118 6.64 1.72 8.16
N LEU A 119 5.87 2.07 9.20
CA LEU A 119 4.56 1.51 9.48
C LEU A 119 3.58 1.74 8.30
N GLU A 120 3.51 2.97 7.80
CA GLU A 120 2.68 3.33 6.64
C GLU A 120 3.05 2.49 5.42
N GLN A 121 4.35 2.43 5.11
CA GLN A 121 4.87 1.64 4.00
C GLN A 121 4.51 0.16 4.12
N ILE A 122 4.65 -0.46 5.30
CA ILE A 122 4.29 -1.87 5.48
C ILE A 122 2.79 -2.08 5.24
N VAL A 123 1.95 -1.24 5.83
CA VAL A 123 0.49 -1.36 5.75
C VAL A 123 -0.01 -1.16 4.31
N ASP A 124 0.48 -0.14 3.61
CA ASP A 124 0.12 0.15 2.23
C ASP A 124 0.55 -0.95 1.27
N ASN A 125 1.81 -1.42 1.39
CA ASN A 125 2.35 -2.44 0.50
C ASN A 125 1.71 -3.81 0.75
N THR A 126 1.37 -4.13 2.01
CA THR A 126 0.62 -5.36 2.35
C THR A 126 -0.77 -5.34 1.73
N ALA A 127 -1.48 -4.21 1.80
CA ALA A 127 -2.78 -4.07 1.17
C ALA A 127 -2.70 -4.11 -0.36
N MET A 128 -1.66 -3.51 -0.95
CA MET A 128 -1.42 -3.54 -2.41
C MET A 128 -1.09 -4.96 -2.91
N PHE A 129 -0.27 -5.71 -2.16
CA PHE A 129 -0.04 -7.13 -2.44
C PHE A 129 -1.37 -7.90 -2.50
N GLY A 130 -2.26 -7.65 -1.53
CA GLY A 130 -3.58 -8.26 -1.50
C GLY A 130 -4.41 -8.03 -2.75
N ASP A 131 -4.38 -6.82 -3.31
CA ASP A 131 -5.05 -6.56 -4.57
C ASP A 131 -4.46 -7.36 -5.73
N PHE A 132 -3.13 -7.51 -5.82
CA PHE A 132 -2.49 -8.33 -6.84
C PHE A 132 -2.89 -9.80 -6.70
N GLN A 133 -2.82 -10.34 -5.49
CA GLN A 133 -3.17 -11.73 -5.21
C GLN A 133 -4.63 -12.04 -5.56
N LEU A 134 -5.57 -11.14 -5.27
CA LEU A 134 -6.99 -11.37 -5.53
C LEU A 134 -7.41 -11.08 -6.97
N LYS A 135 -6.79 -10.08 -7.63
CA LYS A 135 -7.20 -9.66 -8.98
C LYS A 135 -6.39 -10.31 -10.09
N LEU A 136 -5.16 -10.72 -9.81
CA LEU A 136 -4.25 -11.38 -10.75
C LEU A 136 -3.64 -12.65 -10.10
N PRO A 137 -4.46 -13.61 -9.62
CA PRO A 137 -3.99 -14.78 -8.87
C PRO A 137 -3.00 -15.63 -9.67
N ASP A 138 -3.29 -15.91 -10.95
CA ASP A 138 -2.44 -16.76 -11.80
C ASP A 138 -1.02 -16.19 -11.98
N ILE A 139 -0.91 -14.87 -12.13
CA ILE A 139 0.36 -14.16 -12.29
C ILE A 139 1.07 -14.08 -10.94
N THR A 140 0.36 -13.67 -9.89
CA THR A 140 0.92 -13.46 -8.55
C THR A 140 1.45 -14.78 -7.98
N ASP A 141 0.66 -15.86 -8.04
CA ASP A 141 1.08 -17.18 -7.56
C ASP A 141 2.30 -17.71 -8.31
N ARG A 142 2.36 -17.48 -9.63
CA ARG A 142 3.51 -17.88 -10.45
C ARG A 142 4.78 -17.14 -10.03
N ILE A 143 4.69 -15.85 -9.73
CA ILE A 143 5.82 -15.05 -9.25
C ILE A 143 6.23 -15.51 -7.84
N MET A 144 5.27 -15.63 -6.92
CA MET A 144 5.52 -16.06 -5.54
C MET A 144 6.19 -17.44 -5.45
N LYS A 145 5.85 -18.38 -6.36
CA LYS A 145 6.52 -19.70 -6.43
C LYS A 145 8.02 -19.61 -6.71
N ASN A 146 8.48 -18.57 -7.41
CA ASN A 146 9.89 -18.35 -7.68
C ASN A 146 10.62 -17.61 -6.54
N HIS A 147 9.88 -17.12 -5.55
CA HIS A 147 10.38 -16.34 -4.41
C HIS A 147 9.85 -16.89 -3.08
N PRO A 148 10.26 -18.11 -2.67
CA PRO A 148 9.76 -18.74 -1.44
C PRO A 148 9.99 -17.90 -0.18
N GLU A 149 11.03 -17.07 -0.15
CA GLU A 149 11.34 -16.13 0.93
C GLU A 149 10.26 -15.06 1.12
N TRP A 150 9.59 -14.64 0.05
CA TRP A 150 8.51 -13.66 0.09
C TRP A 150 7.29 -14.19 0.84
N LEU A 151 7.07 -15.51 0.83
CA LEU A 151 5.97 -16.12 1.58
C LEU A 151 6.14 -15.88 3.08
N VAL A 152 7.34 -16.04 3.64
CA VAL A 152 7.57 -15.80 5.07
C VAL A 152 7.35 -14.33 5.42
N LEU A 153 7.85 -13.43 4.56
CA LEU A 153 7.73 -11.99 4.75
C LEU A 153 6.28 -11.51 4.68
N ILE A 154 5.49 -11.99 3.72
CA ILE A 154 4.08 -11.55 3.59
C ILE A 154 3.22 -12.09 4.73
N LYS A 155 3.47 -13.31 5.21
CA LYS A 155 2.76 -13.86 6.37
C LYS A 155 2.98 -13.00 7.61
N TRP A 156 4.23 -12.58 7.83
CA TRP A 156 4.57 -11.65 8.89
C TRP A 156 3.88 -10.29 8.68
N ALA A 157 3.92 -9.74 7.47
CA ALA A 157 3.34 -8.43 7.17
C ALA A 157 1.82 -8.40 7.34
N ILE A 158 1.12 -9.47 6.90
CA ILE A 158 -0.32 -9.65 7.12
C ILE A 158 -0.65 -9.63 8.61
N GLY A 159 0.04 -10.46 9.42
CA GLY A 159 -0.19 -10.51 10.86
C GLY A 159 0.11 -9.17 11.54
N PHE A 160 1.26 -8.58 11.23
CA PHE A 160 1.67 -7.28 11.74
C PHE A 160 0.64 -6.20 11.42
N SER A 161 0.25 -6.04 10.15
CA SER A 161 -0.68 -5.00 9.72
C SER A 161 -2.08 -5.19 10.29
N ASN A 162 -2.57 -6.43 10.41
CA ASN A 162 -3.86 -6.70 11.04
C ASN A 162 -3.89 -6.27 12.51
N SER A 163 -2.78 -6.44 13.24
CA SER A 163 -2.67 -6.00 14.64
C SER A 163 -2.61 -4.48 14.82
N THR A 164 -2.41 -3.68 13.76
CA THR A 164 -2.28 -2.21 13.88
C THR A 164 -3.61 -1.47 14.05
N GLY A 165 -4.73 -2.05 13.58
CA GLY A 165 -6.02 -1.36 13.54
C GLY A 165 -6.12 -0.17 12.57
N ILE A 166 -5.19 -0.06 11.60
CA ILE A 166 -5.18 1.02 10.59
C ILE A 166 -6.13 0.71 9.43
N PHE A 167 -6.28 -0.56 9.05
CA PHE A 167 -7.08 -0.94 7.91
C PHE A 167 -8.54 -0.50 8.03
N ASP A 168 -9.08 -0.03 6.91
CA ASP A 168 -10.52 0.19 6.77
C ASP A 168 -11.25 -1.16 6.68
N PRO A 169 -12.55 -1.21 7.01
CA PRO A 169 -13.29 -2.47 7.07
C PRO A 169 -13.20 -3.33 5.79
N LYS A 170 -13.14 -2.70 4.60
CA LYS A 170 -13.03 -3.45 3.34
C LYS A 170 -11.63 -4.02 3.16
N THR A 171 -10.59 -3.29 3.57
CA THR A 171 -9.23 -3.82 3.53
C THR A 171 -9.05 -4.92 4.57
N THR A 172 -9.61 -4.79 5.77
CA THR A 172 -9.57 -5.87 6.78
C THR A 172 -10.18 -7.17 6.24
N GLU A 173 -11.38 -7.11 5.66
CA GLU A 173 -12.01 -8.29 5.05
C GLU A 173 -11.13 -8.91 3.95
N MET A 174 -10.52 -8.07 3.11
CA MET A 174 -9.59 -8.50 2.07
C MET A 174 -8.36 -9.22 2.63
N ILE A 175 -7.76 -8.67 3.69
CA ILE A 175 -6.58 -9.26 4.33
C ILE A 175 -6.95 -10.57 5.05
N ASP A 176 -8.12 -10.66 5.67
CA ASP A 176 -8.61 -11.90 6.28
C ASP A 176 -8.77 -13.03 5.25
N LEU A 177 -9.17 -12.68 4.01
CA LEU A 177 -9.19 -13.63 2.90
C LEU A 177 -7.78 -14.09 2.52
N LEU A 178 -6.79 -13.18 2.45
CA LEU A 178 -5.40 -13.54 2.19
C LEU A 178 -4.81 -14.43 3.28
N GLN A 179 -5.15 -14.14 4.54
CA GLN A 179 -4.70 -14.93 5.68
C GLN A 179 -5.15 -16.38 5.56
N LYS A 180 -6.40 -16.60 5.09
CA LYS A 180 -6.92 -17.93 4.76
C LYS A 180 -6.20 -18.57 3.57
N ILE A 181 -5.96 -17.82 2.48
CA ILE A 181 -5.28 -18.31 1.28
C ILE A 181 -3.85 -18.79 1.60
N HIS A 182 -3.09 -18.02 2.37
CA HIS A 182 -1.70 -18.34 2.69
C HIS A 182 -1.54 -19.25 3.92
N GLY A 183 -2.63 -19.70 4.54
CA GLY A 183 -2.61 -20.62 5.68
C GLY A 183 -1.99 -20.02 6.94
N CYS A 184 -2.24 -18.74 7.21
CA CYS A 184 -1.86 -18.07 8.46
C CYS A 184 -2.95 -18.26 9.52
N GLN A 185 -3.26 -19.49 9.91
CA GLN A 185 -4.08 -19.71 11.10
C GLN A 185 -3.17 -19.63 12.33
N GLU A 186 -3.50 -18.71 13.23
CA GLU A 186 -2.91 -18.62 14.57
C GLU A 186 -3.04 -19.98 15.25
N THR A 187 -1.90 -20.56 15.64
CA THR A 187 -1.83 -21.61 16.66
C THR A 187 -1.75 -20.97 18.03
#